data_AF-A0A933GMH6-F1
#
_entry.id   AF-A0A933GMH6-F1
#
_cell.length_a   1.000
_cell.length_b   1.000
_cell.length_c   1.000
_cell.angle_alpha   90.00
_cell.angle_beta   90.00
_cell.angle_gamma   90.00
#
_symmetry.space_group_name_H-M   'P 1'
#
loop_
_entity.id
_entity.type
_entity.pdbx_description
1 polymer ?
#
loop_
_entity_poly.entity_id
_entity_poly.type
_entity_poly.pdbx_seq_one_letter_code
_entity_poly.pdbx_strand_id
1 'polypeptide(L)' 'MKTLSIDLPDNLAAAIHGYIKAGYFHSEPEVLMAALLEFVRRNRVDLMEQFAHEDIEWAKQQVQRPK' A
#
# COMPACT_ATOMS: atom_id res chain seq x y z
N MET A 1 -16.80 2.84 4.96
CA MET A 1 -15.42 2.30 5.11
C MET A 1 -15.36 0.95 4.43
N LYS A 2 -14.23 0.59 3.81
CA LYS A 2 -14.01 -0.76 3.26
C LYS A 2 -13.14 -1.55 4.24
N THR A 3 -13.44 -2.83 4.44
CA THR A 3 -12.66 -3.72 5.31
C THR A 3 -11.69 -4.54 4.47
N LEU A 4 -10.43 -4.61 4.89
CA LEU A 4 -9.40 -5.45 4.30
C LEU A 4 -9.05 -6.56 5.30
N SER A 5 -9.01 -7.81 4.84
CA SER A 5 -8.50 -8.95 5.61
C SER A 5 -7.25 -9.45 4.92
N ILE A 6 -6.15 -9.54 5.66
CA ILE A 6 -4.86 -10.00 5.16
C ILE A 6 -4.22 -10.93 6.18
N ASP A 7 -3.50 -11.93 5.67
CA ASP A 7 -2.66 -12.76 6.50
C ASP A 7 -1.29 -12.09 6.66
N LEU A 8 -0.80 -12.03 7.90
CA LEU A 8 0.49 -11.44 8.23
C LEU A 8 1.42 -12.51 8.82
N PRO A 9 2.73 -12.46 8.52
CA PRO A 9 3.71 -13.25 9.25
C PRO A 9 3.67 -12.99 10.75
N ASP A 10 3.82 -14.04 11.57
CA ASP A 10 3.72 -13.96 13.04
C ASP A 10 4.68 -12.93 13.65
N ASN A 11 5.89 -12.81 13.09
CA ASN A 11 6.88 -11.84 13.56
C ASN A 11 6.42 -10.39 13.32
N LEU A 12 5.70 -10.13 12.22
CA LEU A 12 5.17 -8.81 11.91
C LEU A 12 3.96 -8.49 12.80
N ALA A 13 3.07 -9.45 13.02
CA ALA A 13 1.96 -9.31 13.97
C ALA A 13 2.49 -8.99 15.39
N ALA A 14 3.52 -9.71 15.84
CA ALA A 14 4.17 -9.46 17.13
C ALA A 14 4.76 -8.03 17.22
N ALA A 15 5.38 -7.54 16.13
CA ALA A 15 5.91 -6.19 16.08
C ALA A 15 4.81 -5.13 16.20
N ILE A 16 3.67 -5.32 15.50
CA ILE A 16 2.50 -4.44 15.60
C ILE A 16 2.00 -4.35 17.04
N HIS A 17 1.82 -5.50 17.71
CA HIS A 17 1.43 -5.52 19.12
C HIS A 17 2.47 -4.85 20.04
N GLY A 18 3.76 -4.96 19.72
CA GLY A 18 4.84 -4.27 20.43
C GLY A 18 4.66 -2.76 20.43
N TYR A 19 4.34 -2.17 19.27
CA TYR A 19 4.10 -0.73 19.17
C TYR A 19 2.89 -0.25 19.98
N ILE A 20 1.82 -1.05 20.01
CA ILE A 20 0.60 -0.74 20.78
C ILE A 20 0.90 -0.81 22.28
N LYS A 21 1.59 -1.87 22.74
CA LYS A 21 1.98 -2.02 24.15
C LYS A 21 2.89 -0.89 24.63
N ALA A 22 3.75 -0.39 23.76
CA ALA A 22 4.61 0.76 24.05
C ALA A 22 3.89 2.11 23.99
N GLY A 23 2.62 2.15 23.58
CA GLY A 23 1.80 3.37 23.55
C GLY A 23 2.05 4.27 22.34
N TYR A 24 2.75 3.80 21.31
CA TYR A 24 2.94 4.56 20.07
C TYR A 24 1.66 4.66 19.23
N PHE A 25 0.80 3.64 19.34
CA PHE A 25 -0.48 3.56 18.61
C PHE A 25 -1.56 2.96 19.52
N HIS A 26 -2.82 3.26 19.23
CA HIS A 26 -3.97 2.83 20.02
C HIS A 26 -4.57 1.51 19.51
N SER A 27 -4.32 1.14 18.26
CA SER A 27 -4.90 -0.06 17.64
C SER A 27 -4.10 -0.58 16.45
N GLU A 28 -4.30 -1.84 16.08
CA GLU A 28 -3.64 -2.46 14.92
C GLU A 28 -3.98 -1.77 13.59
N PRO A 29 -5.24 -1.39 13.31
CA PRO A 29 -5.57 -0.66 12.08
C PRO A 29 -4.82 0.66 11.97
N GLU A 30 -4.55 1.34 13.08
CA GLU A 30 -3.80 2.60 13.11
C GLU A 30 -2.34 2.39 12.69
N VAL A 31 -1.70 1.35 13.23
CA VAL A 31 -0.33 0.95 12.85
C VAL A 31 -0.25 0.63 11.37
N LEU A 32 -1.19 -0.18 10.87
CA LEU A 32 -1.24 -0.58 9.46
C LEU A 32 -1.48 0.63 8.55
N MET A 33 -2.38 1.54 8.92
CA MET A 33 -2.64 2.75 8.15
C MET A 33 -1.42 3.67 8.09
N ALA A 34 -0.74 3.86 9.23
CA ALA A 34 0.50 4.64 9.29
C ALA A 34 1.60 4.03 8.41
N ALA A 35 1.76 2.71 8.45
CA ALA A 35 2.74 2.00 7.63
C ALA A 35 2.43 2.12 6.12
N LEU A 36 1.16 1.97 5.72
CA LEU A 36 0.73 2.12 4.33
C LEU A 36 0.94 3.56 3.83
N LEU A 37 0.57 4.56 4.63
CA LEU A 37 0.80 5.97 4.28
C LEU A 37 2.28 6.27 4.11
N GLU A 38 3.12 5.77 5.00
CA GLU A 38 4.57 5.97 4.91
C GLU A 38 5.17 5.25 3.71
N PHE A 39 4.70 4.03 3.40
CA PHE A 39 5.11 3.31 2.20
C PHE A 39 4.78 4.09 0.93
N VAL A 40 3.54 4.58 0.79
CA VAL A 40 3.13 5.39 -0.38
C VAL A 40 3.97 6.67 -0.45
N ARG A 41 4.18 7.35 0.67
CA ARG A 41 4.95 8.61 0.72
C ARG A 41 6.40 8.42 0.29
N ARG A 42 7.05 7.34 0.74
CA ARG A 42 8.44 7.00 0.41
C ARG A 42 8.61 6.61 -1.05
N ASN A 43 7.67 5.84 -1.60
CA ASN A 43 7.76 5.31 -2.95
C ASN A 43 7.00 6.15 -3.99
N ARG A 44 6.59 7.38 -3.65
CA ARG A 44 5.69 8.19 -4.50
C ARG A 44 6.20 8.38 -5.93
N VAL A 45 7.52 8.57 -6.09
CA VAL A 45 8.11 8.87 -7.40
C VAL A 45 8.05 7.63 -8.28
N ASP A 46 8.55 6.51 -7.77
CA ASP A 46 8.55 5.23 -8.47
C ASP A 46 7.12 4.76 -8.78
N LEU A 47 6.19 4.94 -7.84
CA LEU A 47 4.76 4.64 -8.06
C LEU A 47 4.16 5.52 -9.16
N MET A 48 4.46 6.83 -9.18
CA MET A 48 3.99 7.73 -10.23
C MET A 48 4.58 7.38 -11.60
N GLU A 49 5.86 7.00 -11.65
CA GLU A 49 6.51 6.56 -12.88
C GLU A 49 5.89 5.25 -13.40
N GLN A 50 5.67 4.28 -12.52
CA GLN A 50 5.02 3.03 -12.88
C GLN A 50 3.60 3.27 -13.42
N PHE A 51 2.79 4.09 -12.74
CA PHE A 51 1.44 4.41 -13.23
C PHE A 51 1.47 5.15 -14.57
N ALA A 52 2.39 6.09 -14.77
CA ALA A 52 2.54 6.76 -16.06
C ALA A 52 2.93 5.78 -17.18
N HIS A 53 3.80 4.81 -16.89
CA HIS A 53 4.18 3.78 -17.85
C HIS A 53 3.00 2.86 -18.19
N GLU A 54 2.27 2.40 -17.18
CA GLU A 54 1.06 1.57 -17.35
C GLU A 54 0.00 2.30 -18.19
N ASP A 55 -0.21 3.60 -17.96
CA ASP A 55 -1.13 4.43 -18.75
C ASP A 55 -0.69 4.55 -20.22
N ILE A 56 0.61 4.73 -20.48
CA ILE A 56 1.16 4.79 -21.84
C ILE A 56 0.96 3.45 -22.56
N GLU A 57 1.27 2.34 -21.90
CA GLU A 57 1.11 1.01 -22.48
C GLU A 57 -0.36 0.69 -22.73
N TRP A 58 -1.26 1.05 -21.82
CA TRP A 58 -2.69 0.96 -22.02
C TRP A 58 -3.13 1.78 -23.25
N ALA A 59 -2.67 3.02 -23.39
CA ALA A 59 -3.03 3.88 -24.51
C ALA A 59 -2.55 3.29 -25.86
N LYS A 60 -1.34 2.71 -25.91
CA LYS A 60 -0.83 2.01 -27.10
C LYS A 60 -1.71 0.83 -27.49
N GLN A 61 -2.20 0.05 -26.52
CA GLN A 61 -3.09 -1.09 -26.77
C GLN A 61 -4.46 -0.64 -27.30
N GLN A 62 -5.00 0.48 -26.80
CA GLN A 62 -6.27 1.03 -27.28
C GLN A 62 -6.17 1.50 -28.74
N VAL A 63 -5.06 2.11 -29.14
CA VAL A 63 -4.83 2.54 -30.53
C VAL A 63 -4.71 1.35 -31.49
N GLN A 64 -4.17 0.21 -31.02
CA GLN A 64 -3.96 -0.99 -31.84
C GLN A 64 -5.20 -1.89 -31.97
N ARG A 65 -6.26 -1.65 -31.16
CA ARG A 65 -7.51 -2.40 -31.29
C ARG A 65 -8.25 -1.95 -32.56
N PRO A 66 -8.49 -2.85 -33.56
CA PRO A 66 -9.35 -2.51 -34.68
C PRO A 66 -10.78 -2.29 -34.18
N LYS A 67 -11.49 -1.36 -34.84
CA LYS A 67 -12.91 -1.03 -34.56
C LYS A 67 -13.83 -2.24 -34.68
#